data_AF-A0A5A7NM84-F1
#
_entry.id   AF-A0A5A7NM84-F1
#
_cell.length_a   1.000
_cell.length_b   1.000
_cell.length_c   1.000
_cell.angle_alpha   90.00
_cell.angle_beta   90.00
_cell.angle_gamma   90.00
#
_symmetry.space_group_name_H-M   'P 1'
#
loop_
_entity.id
_entity.type
_entity.pdbx_description
1 polymer ?
#
loop_
_entity_poly.entity_id
_entity_poly.type
_entity_poly.pdbx_seq_one_letter_code
_entity_poly.pdbx_strand_id
1 'polypeptide(L)'
;MGRDGTGRDGTGRNWTRRWGPGAGTPGPGVPADAAGAYGGAQRKARQECPMETPKDKTAPCLWFATEAEEAARFYVGLIPNSRIVETSYYIEGQHLPAGTVLTVEFELAGRRYTALNGGPGFTFSEAVSIQLYCEDQAEIDRYWEALTADGGQESQCGWLKDRYGLSWQVVPRQISAFFTDSDPAAVKRAWDALMPMRKLDLAALQAAFDGR
;
A
#
# COMPACT_ATOMS: atom_id res chain seq x y z
N MET A 1 54.00 33.76 13.07
CA MET A 1 52.91 34.12 14.01
C MET A 1 51.71 33.23 13.76
N GLY A 2 51.43 32.26 14.63
CA GLY A 2 50.16 31.50 14.59
C GLY A 2 49.07 32.33 15.28
N ARG A 3 47.89 32.46 14.66
CA ARG A 3 46.71 33.02 15.34
C ARG A 3 45.94 31.88 15.98
N ASP A 4 45.81 31.92 17.30
CA ASP A 4 44.95 31.00 18.06
C ASP A 4 43.52 31.56 18.07
N GLY A 5 42.53 30.70 17.83
CA GLY A 5 41.11 31.06 17.90
C GLY A 5 40.46 30.49 19.16
N THR A 6 39.88 31.36 19.99
CA THR A 6 39.07 31.01 21.17
C THR A 6 37.59 31.18 20.86
N GLY A 7 36.73 30.31 21.41
CA GLY A 7 35.28 30.40 21.27
C GLY A 7 34.55 29.68 22.40
N ARG A 8 33.28 30.03 22.61
CA ARG A 8 32.42 29.50 23.68
C ARG A 8 31.26 28.74 23.06
N ASP A 9 30.96 27.56 23.58
CA ASP A 9 29.89 26.71 23.07
C ASP A 9 28.53 27.03 23.67
N GLY A 10 27.46 26.48 23.09
CA GLY A 10 26.08 26.67 23.54
C GLY A 10 25.77 26.12 24.95
N THR A 11 26.77 25.54 25.65
CA THR A 11 26.69 25.13 27.06
C THR A 11 27.57 25.98 27.98
N GLY A 12 28.16 27.06 27.46
CA GLY A 12 28.93 28.04 28.23
C GLY A 12 30.38 27.67 28.51
N ARG A 13 30.91 26.60 27.90
CA ARG A 13 32.32 26.18 28.05
C ARG A 13 33.20 26.74 26.93
N ASN A 14 34.43 27.13 27.29
CA ASN A 14 35.41 27.67 26.35
C ASN A 14 36.29 26.58 25.74
N TRP A 15 36.65 26.71 24.47
CA TRP A 15 37.66 25.88 23.81
C TRP A 15 38.67 26.69 23.01
N THR A 16 39.79 26.04 22.67
CA THR A 16 40.84 26.56 21.77
C THR A 16 41.22 25.52 20.72
N ARG A 17 41.43 25.95 19.46
CA ARG A 17 42.03 25.14 18.39
C ARG A 17 43.23 25.85 17.79
N ARG A 18 44.28 25.08 17.49
CA ARG A 18 45.52 25.55 16.84
C ARG A 18 45.63 24.95 15.45
N TRP A 19 45.91 25.79 14.45
CA TRP A 19 46.16 25.38 13.06
C TRP A 19 47.62 25.61 12.70
N GLY A 20 48.28 24.63 12.08
CA GLY A 20 49.64 24.73 11.52
C GLY A 20 49.64 24.64 9.99
N PRO A 21 50.59 25.28 9.29
CA PRO A 21 50.64 25.33 7.82
C PRO A 21 51.28 24.06 7.23
N GLY A 22 50.81 23.62 6.07
CA GLY A 22 51.26 22.40 5.40
C GLY A 22 52.30 22.57 4.29
N ALA A 23 52.79 21.39 3.86
CA ALA A 23 53.33 20.96 2.55
C ALA A 23 54.85 21.07 2.24
N GLY A 24 55.43 19.93 1.82
CA GLY A 24 56.72 19.76 1.12
C GLY A 24 57.17 18.28 1.05
N THR A 25 57.33 17.73 -0.17
CA THR A 25 57.62 16.32 -0.60
C THR A 25 59.15 15.97 -0.64
N PRO A 26 59.65 14.86 -1.26
CA PRO A 26 59.54 13.41 -0.94
C PRO A 26 60.91 12.62 -0.90
N GLY A 27 60.92 11.39 -0.35
CA GLY A 27 61.87 10.29 -0.66
C GLY A 27 62.60 9.63 0.55
N PRO A 28 63.24 8.44 0.42
CA PRO A 28 62.86 7.21 -0.28
C PRO A 28 62.77 5.98 0.67
N GLY A 29 62.11 4.90 0.22
CA GLY A 29 62.30 3.54 0.76
C GLY A 29 61.29 3.06 1.80
N VAL A 30 60.20 2.45 1.35
CA VAL A 30 59.41 1.51 2.16
C VAL A 30 59.78 0.10 1.71
N PRO A 31 60.13 -0.82 2.63
CA PRO A 31 60.39 -2.22 2.30
C PRO A 31 59.13 -2.91 1.78
N ALA A 32 59.33 -3.81 0.83
CA ALA A 32 58.31 -4.57 0.15
C ALA A 32 57.93 -5.82 0.95
N ASP A 33 57.11 -5.69 1.98
CA ASP A 33 56.48 -6.83 2.69
C ASP A 33 55.36 -6.40 3.64
N ALA A 34 54.28 -5.84 3.11
CA ALA A 34 52.97 -5.85 3.79
C ALA A 34 51.83 -6.00 2.77
N ALA A 35 52.01 -6.92 1.81
CA ALA A 35 50.93 -7.42 0.98
C ALA A 35 50.27 -8.60 1.70
N GLY A 36 49.34 -8.30 2.61
CA GLY A 36 48.59 -9.34 3.31
C GLY A 36 47.44 -8.77 4.11
N ALA A 37 46.22 -9.16 3.73
CA ALA A 37 44.96 -8.92 4.46
C ALA A 37 44.25 -7.58 4.25
N TYR A 38 43.96 -7.23 3.00
CA TYR A 38 42.63 -6.70 2.66
C TYR A 38 41.98 -7.67 1.69
N GLY A 39 41.52 -8.79 2.24
CA GLY A 39 40.71 -9.77 1.52
C GLY A 39 39.46 -9.07 1.01
N GLY A 40 39.29 -9.08 -0.31
CA GLY A 40 38.10 -8.57 -0.97
C GLY A 40 36.88 -9.24 -0.38
N ALA A 41 36.06 -8.46 0.33
CA ALA A 41 34.67 -8.81 0.52
C ALA A 41 34.05 -8.86 -0.88
N GLN A 42 33.91 -10.06 -1.42
CA GLN A 42 33.12 -10.32 -2.60
C GLN A 42 31.78 -9.63 -2.36
N ARG A 43 31.49 -8.57 -3.12
CA ARG A 43 30.13 -8.05 -3.24
C ARG A 43 29.30 -9.27 -3.61
N LYS A 44 28.43 -9.73 -2.73
CA LYS A 44 27.47 -10.77 -3.08
C LYS A 44 26.83 -10.30 -4.38
N ALA A 45 26.95 -11.12 -5.43
CA ALA A 45 26.27 -10.86 -6.69
C ALA A 45 24.84 -10.48 -6.34
N ARG A 46 24.37 -9.35 -6.89
CA ARG A 46 22.97 -8.92 -6.75
C ARG A 46 22.16 -10.16 -7.07
N GLN A 47 21.44 -10.70 -6.09
CA GLN A 47 20.60 -11.85 -6.32
C GLN A 47 19.70 -11.43 -7.47
N GLU A 48 19.77 -12.14 -8.59
CA GLU A 48 18.87 -11.96 -9.71
C GLU A 48 17.50 -12.40 -9.19
N CYS A 49 16.84 -11.53 -8.42
CA CYS A 49 15.39 -11.58 -8.32
C CYS A 49 14.92 -11.40 -9.76
N PRO A 50 14.26 -12.42 -10.36
CA PRO A 50 13.67 -12.24 -11.66
C PRO A 50 12.82 -10.99 -11.57
N MET A 51 13.16 -9.97 -12.36
CA MET A 51 12.31 -8.80 -12.54
C MET A 51 11.06 -9.32 -13.25
N GLU A 52 10.12 -9.88 -12.49
CA GLU A 52 8.88 -10.40 -13.04
C GLU A 52 8.12 -9.20 -13.58
N THR A 53 8.19 -9.04 -14.90
CA THR A 53 7.54 -7.91 -15.57
C THR A 53 6.03 -8.09 -15.36
N PRO A 54 5.32 -7.04 -14.88
CA PRO A 54 3.88 -7.14 -14.70
C PRO A 54 3.21 -7.64 -15.98
N LYS A 55 2.43 -8.72 -15.86
CA LYS A 55 1.70 -9.31 -16.98
C LYS A 55 0.69 -8.34 -17.58
N ASP A 56 0.13 -7.46 -16.75
CA ASP A 56 -0.89 -6.49 -17.13
C ASP A 56 -0.25 -5.15 -17.55
N LYS A 57 -0.72 -4.60 -18.67
CA LYS A 57 -0.27 -3.28 -19.17
C LYS A 57 -0.77 -2.11 -18.32
N THR A 58 -1.83 -2.31 -17.53
CA THR A 58 -2.48 -1.29 -16.70
C THR A 58 -2.91 -1.89 -15.37
N ALA A 59 -2.66 -1.19 -14.27
CA ALA A 59 -3.13 -1.55 -12.94
C ALA A 59 -3.60 -0.30 -12.18
N PRO A 60 -4.61 -0.39 -11.31
CA PRO A 60 -4.99 0.72 -10.44
C PRO A 60 -3.87 1.02 -9.43
N CYS A 61 -3.63 2.32 -9.21
CA CYS A 61 -2.78 2.80 -8.13
C CYS A 61 -3.64 3.45 -7.05
N LEU A 62 -3.54 2.94 -5.82
CA LEU A 62 -4.32 3.33 -4.66
C LEU A 62 -3.45 4.19 -3.75
N TRP A 63 -3.89 5.42 -3.48
CA TRP A 63 -3.13 6.39 -2.71
C TRP A 63 -3.43 6.28 -1.21
N PHE A 64 -2.38 6.10 -0.40
CA PHE A 64 -2.43 6.08 1.06
C PHE A 64 -1.54 7.18 1.63
N ALA A 65 -1.83 7.59 2.86
CA ALA A 65 -0.98 8.56 3.54
C ALA A 65 0.34 7.90 3.94
N THR A 66 0.27 6.82 4.73
CA THR A 66 1.42 6.02 5.17
C THR A 66 1.15 4.51 5.27
N GLU A 67 -0.10 4.08 5.06
CA GLU A 67 -0.63 2.79 5.45
C GLU A 67 -0.61 1.74 4.31
N ALA A 68 0.03 2.01 3.17
CA ALA A 68 -0.03 1.18 1.97
C ALA A 68 0.31 -0.30 2.22
N GLU A 69 1.36 -0.59 2.99
CA GLU A 69 1.75 -1.97 3.30
C GLU A 69 0.73 -2.65 4.22
N GLU A 70 0.25 -1.95 5.24
CA GLU A 70 -0.73 -2.48 6.18
C GLU A 70 -2.04 -2.82 5.45
N ALA A 71 -2.52 -1.89 4.63
CA ALA A 71 -3.72 -2.07 3.82
C ALA A 71 -3.58 -3.25 2.86
N ALA A 72 -2.47 -3.32 2.10
CA ALA A 72 -2.22 -4.43 1.17
C ALA A 72 -2.19 -5.79 1.89
N ARG A 73 -1.52 -5.89 3.04
CA ARG A 73 -1.48 -7.13 3.85
C ARG A 73 -2.85 -7.52 4.37
N PHE A 74 -3.65 -6.55 4.81
CA PHE A 74 -5.02 -6.78 5.25
C PHE A 74 -5.88 -7.32 4.10
N TYR A 75 -5.87 -6.68 2.93
CA TYR A 75 -6.67 -7.13 1.78
C TYR A 75 -6.26 -8.52 1.29
N VAL A 76 -4.95 -8.77 1.20
CA VAL A 76 -4.41 -10.07 0.79
C VAL A 76 -4.76 -11.18 1.78
N GLY A 77 -4.78 -10.88 3.08
CA GLY A 77 -5.19 -11.84 4.11
C GLY A 77 -6.70 -12.11 4.11
N LEU A 78 -7.50 -11.16 3.65
CA LEU A 78 -8.96 -11.25 3.63
C LEU A 78 -9.50 -11.99 2.39
N ILE A 79 -8.92 -11.71 1.22
CA ILE A 79 -9.46 -12.18 -0.07
C ILE A 79 -8.68 -13.42 -0.55
N PRO A 80 -9.33 -14.56 -0.82
CA PRO A 80 -8.65 -15.74 -1.34
C PRO A 80 -7.91 -15.50 -2.66
N ASN A 81 -6.89 -16.32 -2.95
CA ASN A 81 -6.07 -16.22 -4.17
C ASN A 81 -5.41 -14.84 -4.37
N SER A 82 -4.95 -14.27 -3.26
CA SER A 82 -4.30 -12.97 -3.19
C SER A 82 -2.88 -13.10 -2.66
N ARG A 83 -2.00 -12.16 -3.01
CA ARG A 83 -0.61 -12.15 -2.52
C ARG A 83 0.01 -10.76 -2.61
N ILE A 84 0.97 -10.47 -1.74
CA ILE A 84 1.94 -9.40 -1.98
C ILE A 84 2.91 -9.89 -3.06
N VAL A 85 3.27 -9.01 -3.99
CA VAL A 85 4.22 -9.34 -5.06
C VAL A 85 5.55 -8.67 -4.82
N GLU A 86 5.55 -7.35 -4.65
CA GLU A 86 6.79 -6.59 -4.46
C GLU A 86 6.56 -5.39 -3.55
N THR A 87 7.59 -5.02 -2.79
CA THR A 87 7.59 -3.80 -1.98
C THR A 87 8.80 -2.96 -2.37
N SER A 88 8.57 -1.68 -2.66
CA SER A 88 9.61 -0.69 -2.90
C SER A 88 9.73 0.28 -1.71
N TYR A 89 10.88 0.91 -1.58
CA TYR A 89 11.19 1.78 -0.44
C TYR A 89 11.70 3.13 -0.93
N TYR A 90 11.39 4.17 -0.15
CA TYR A 90 11.96 5.50 -0.35
C TYR A 90 13.48 5.48 -0.21
N ILE A 91 14.15 6.28 -1.05
CA ILE A 91 15.60 6.52 -0.98
C ILE A 91 15.90 7.92 -0.42
N GLU A 92 17.18 8.20 -0.13
CA GLU A 92 17.61 9.50 0.37
C GLU A 92 17.17 10.65 -0.56
N GLY A 93 16.70 11.75 0.04
CA GLY A 93 16.30 12.98 -0.69
C GLY A 93 14.87 12.99 -1.25
N GLN A 94 14.05 11.99 -0.93
CA GLN A 94 12.64 11.93 -1.35
C GLN A 94 11.66 12.42 -0.26
N HIS A 95 10.36 12.39 -0.58
CA HIS A 95 9.29 12.98 0.24
C HIS A 95 9.15 12.40 1.65
N LEU A 96 9.36 11.09 1.82
CA LEU A 96 9.38 10.41 3.11
C LEU A 96 10.79 9.87 3.42
N PRO A 97 11.09 9.58 4.71
CA PRO A 97 12.42 9.10 5.10
C PRO A 97 12.86 7.84 4.34
N ALA A 98 14.16 7.76 4.04
CA ALA A 98 14.75 6.61 3.36
C ALA A 98 14.51 5.32 4.15
N GLY A 99 14.21 4.23 3.44
CA GLY A 99 13.92 2.92 4.02
C GLY A 99 12.46 2.72 4.46
N THR A 100 11.62 3.75 4.41
CA THR A 100 10.16 3.58 4.57
C THR A 100 9.53 3.08 3.28
N VAL A 101 8.39 2.37 3.37
CA VAL A 101 7.69 1.83 2.18
C VAL A 101 7.20 2.97 1.29
N LEU A 102 7.55 2.88 0.00
CA LEU A 102 7.05 3.75 -1.06
C LEU A 102 5.82 3.13 -1.72
N THR A 103 5.98 1.97 -2.34
CA THR A 103 4.87 1.22 -2.93
C THR A 103 4.84 -0.23 -2.49
N VAL A 104 3.63 -0.80 -2.49
CA VAL A 104 3.40 -2.24 -2.38
C VAL A 104 2.58 -2.68 -3.59
N GLU A 105 3.14 -3.56 -4.39
CA GLU A 105 2.42 -4.26 -5.43
C GLU A 105 1.80 -5.53 -4.86
N PHE A 106 0.52 -5.73 -5.13
CA PHE A 106 -0.22 -6.89 -4.64
C PHE A 106 -1.29 -7.33 -5.64
N GLU A 107 -1.73 -8.56 -5.49
CA GLU A 107 -2.80 -9.15 -6.28
C GLU A 107 -3.97 -9.51 -5.38
N LEU A 108 -5.19 -9.16 -5.80
CA LEU A 108 -6.44 -9.59 -5.18
C LEU A 108 -7.20 -10.48 -6.16
N ALA A 109 -7.43 -11.74 -5.79
CA ALA A 109 -8.08 -12.73 -6.66
C ALA A 109 -7.51 -12.73 -8.10
N GLY A 110 -6.17 -12.64 -8.22
CA GLY A 110 -5.45 -12.60 -9.49
C GLY A 110 -5.45 -11.26 -10.25
N ARG A 111 -6.02 -10.18 -9.71
CA ARG A 111 -5.97 -8.83 -10.30
C ARG A 111 -4.90 -7.98 -9.60
N ARG A 112 -4.04 -7.31 -10.37
CA ARG A 112 -2.92 -6.52 -9.82
C ARG A 112 -3.33 -5.10 -9.41
N TYR A 113 -2.77 -4.63 -8.31
CA TYR A 113 -2.91 -3.29 -7.76
C TYR A 113 -1.55 -2.79 -7.25
N THR A 114 -1.41 -1.47 -7.18
CA THR A 114 -0.32 -0.80 -6.48
C THR A 114 -0.89 0.04 -5.35
N ALA A 115 -0.44 -0.15 -4.12
CA ALA A 115 -0.65 0.80 -3.03
C ALA A 115 0.56 1.72 -2.93
N LEU A 116 0.34 3.04 -2.89
CA LEU A 116 1.37 4.07 -2.84
C LEU A 116 1.22 4.88 -1.56
N ASN A 117 2.28 4.94 -0.76
CA ASN A 117 2.40 5.94 0.30
C ASN A 117 2.82 7.26 -0.32
N GLY A 118 1.90 8.22 -0.41
CA GLY A 118 2.17 9.53 -0.99
C GLY A 118 1.96 10.70 -0.02
N GLY A 119 1.63 10.41 1.24
CA GLY A 119 1.25 11.43 2.23
C GLY A 119 -0.22 11.84 2.13
N PRO A 120 -0.69 12.70 3.05
CA PRO A 120 -2.12 12.95 3.30
C PRO A 120 -2.80 13.88 2.28
N GLY A 121 -2.13 14.22 1.16
CA GLY A 121 -2.61 15.23 0.21
C GLY A 121 -3.84 14.80 -0.60
N PHE A 122 -4.08 13.49 -0.74
CA PHE A 122 -5.23 12.94 -1.45
C PHE A 122 -5.95 11.90 -0.59
N THR A 123 -7.27 11.87 -0.69
CA THR A 123 -8.14 10.93 0.02
C THR A 123 -9.06 10.22 -0.95
N PHE A 124 -9.45 8.99 -0.62
CA PHE A 124 -10.43 8.26 -1.40
C PHE A 124 -11.82 8.93 -1.36
N SER A 125 -12.57 8.68 -2.42
CA SER A 125 -14.00 8.96 -2.51
C SER A 125 -14.68 7.82 -3.27
N GLU A 126 -16.00 7.81 -3.24
CA GLU A 126 -16.86 6.83 -3.90
C GLU A 126 -16.64 6.75 -5.43
N ALA A 127 -15.95 7.74 -6.02
CA ALA A 127 -15.60 7.79 -7.44
C ALA A 127 -14.75 6.60 -7.90
N VAL A 128 -13.98 5.97 -7.00
CA VAL A 128 -13.28 4.72 -7.24
C VAL A 128 -13.66 3.74 -6.15
N SER A 129 -14.11 2.55 -6.55
CA SER A 129 -14.42 1.47 -5.61
C SER A 129 -13.97 0.11 -6.15
N ILE A 130 -13.74 -0.82 -5.24
CA ILE A 130 -13.49 -2.23 -5.57
C ILE A 130 -14.78 -3.01 -5.32
N GLN A 131 -15.28 -3.69 -6.35
CA GLN A 131 -16.43 -4.58 -6.23
C GLN A 131 -15.97 -6.00 -5.90
N LEU A 132 -16.48 -6.55 -4.80
CA LEU A 132 -16.33 -7.94 -4.42
C LEU A 132 -17.62 -8.69 -4.75
N TYR A 133 -17.52 -9.56 -5.77
CA TYR A 133 -18.62 -10.45 -6.16
C TYR A 133 -18.59 -11.71 -5.30
N CYS A 134 -19.58 -11.83 -4.43
CA CYS A 134 -19.72 -12.91 -3.47
C CYS A 134 -20.58 -14.04 -4.04
N GLU A 135 -20.21 -15.29 -3.78
CA GLU A 135 -20.99 -16.45 -4.25
C GLU A 135 -22.24 -16.69 -3.39
N ASP A 136 -22.17 -16.38 -2.09
CA ASP A 136 -23.24 -16.63 -1.13
C ASP A 136 -23.29 -15.57 -0.01
N GLN A 137 -24.28 -15.73 0.88
CA GLN A 137 -24.46 -14.82 2.02
C GLN A 137 -23.29 -14.86 3.01
N ALA A 138 -22.64 -16.02 3.19
CA ALA A 138 -21.53 -16.14 4.14
C ALA A 138 -20.31 -15.33 3.68
N GLU A 139 -20.05 -15.29 2.36
CA GLU A 139 -19.04 -14.39 1.81
C GLU A 139 -19.41 -12.92 1.95
N ILE A 140 -20.68 -12.55 1.71
CA ILE A 140 -21.17 -11.18 1.92
C ILE A 140 -20.92 -10.77 3.37
N ASP A 141 -21.33 -11.60 4.32
CA ASP A 141 -21.19 -11.33 5.75
C ASP A 141 -19.72 -11.19 6.15
N ARG A 142 -18.86 -12.13 5.73
CA ARG A 142 -17.43 -12.10 6.03
C ARG A 142 -16.77 -10.82 5.55
N TYR A 143 -16.97 -10.45 4.28
CA TYR A 143 -16.30 -9.27 3.72
C TYR A 143 -16.88 -7.98 4.29
N TRP A 144 -18.19 -7.90 4.48
CA TRP A 144 -18.84 -6.74 5.08
C TRP A 144 -18.30 -6.48 6.49
N GLU A 145 -18.31 -7.50 7.35
CA GLU A 145 -17.83 -7.40 8.73
C GLU A 145 -16.35 -7.02 8.80
N ALA A 146 -15.51 -7.68 8.00
CA ALA A 146 -14.07 -7.40 8.01
C ALA A 146 -13.74 -5.97 7.53
N LEU A 147 -14.41 -5.49 6.47
CA LEU A 147 -14.12 -4.17 5.90
C LEU A 147 -14.74 -3.03 6.71
N THR A 148 -15.83 -3.27 7.44
CA THR A 148 -16.47 -2.25 8.28
C THR A 148 -15.88 -2.18 9.70
N ALA A 149 -15.08 -3.17 10.09
CA ALA A 149 -14.40 -3.19 11.39
C ALA A 149 -13.34 -2.07 11.52
N ASP A 150 -12.97 -1.79 12.77
CA ASP A 150 -11.81 -0.97 13.15
C ASP A 150 -11.74 0.41 12.47
N GLY A 151 -12.89 1.08 12.32
CA GLY A 151 -12.99 2.42 11.72
C GLY A 151 -13.56 2.45 10.31
N GLY A 152 -13.95 1.30 9.75
CA GLY A 152 -14.77 1.25 8.55
C GLY A 152 -16.17 1.83 8.74
N GLN A 153 -16.85 2.13 7.63
CA GLN A 153 -18.13 2.83 7.61
C GLN A 153 -19.09 2.17 6.62
N GLU A 154 -20.26 1.79 7.12
CA GLU A 154 -21.33 1.27 6.27
C GLU A 154 -21.96 2.38 5.42
N SER A 155 -22.30 2.03 4.18
CA SER A 155 -23.14 2.82 3.29
C SER A 155 -24.32 1.98 2.79
N GLN A 156 -25.02 2.46 1.76
CA GLN A 156 -26.24 1.84 1.23
C GLN A 156 -25.93 0.88 0.08
N CYS A 157 -26.85 -0.05 -0.18
CA CYS A 157 -26.86 -0.90 -1.38
C CYS A 157 -25.58 -1.71 -1.59
N GLY A 158 -24.98 -2.24 -0.52
CA GLY A 158 -23.74 -3.01 -0.58
C GLY A 158 -22.47 -2.15 -0.56
N TRP A 159 -22.57 -0.83 -0.49
CA TRP A 159 -21.42 0.07 -0.39
C TRP A 159 -20.92 0.21 1.05
N LEU A 160 -19.61 0.37 1.19
CA LEU A 160 -18.94 0.71 2.45
C LEU A 160 -17.61 1.42 2.18
N LYS A 161 -17.01 1.97 3.24
CA LYS A 161 -15.61 2.39 3.26
C LYS A 161 -14.85 1.57 4.30
N ASP A 162 -13.63 1.17 3.98
CA ASP A 162 -12.77 0.52 4.98
C ASP A 162 -12.12 1.55 5.92
N ARG A 163 -11.33 1.07 6.89
CA ARG A 163 -10.62 1.92 7.86
C ARG A 163 -9.60 2.88 7.23
N TYR A 164 -9.24 2.68 5.96
CA TYR A 164 -8.35 3.56 5.20
C TYR A 164 -9.13 4.55 4.31
N GLY A 165 -10.46 4.46 4.32
CA GLY A 165 -11.36 5.30 3.54
C GLY A 165 -11.61 4.82 2.11
N LEU A 166 -11.00 3.70 1.68
CA LEU A 166 -11.22 3.15 0.34
C LEU A 166 -12.65 2.63 0.23
N SER A 167 -13.34 2.99 -0.86
CA SER A 167 -14.71 2.54 -1.11
C SER A 167 -14.74 1.11 -1.67
N TRP A 168 -15.66 0.31 -1.14
CA TRP A 168 -15.92 -1.06 -1.56
C TRP A 168 -17.39 -1.27 -1.85
N GLN A 169 -17.68 -2.23 -2.71
CA GLN A 169 -19.03 -2.76 -2.93
C GLN A 169 -19.00 -4.26 -2.70
N VAL A 170 -19.65 -4.74 -1.65
CA VAL A 170 -19.80 -6.17 -1.36
C VAL A 170 -21.16 -6.59 -1.88
N VAL A 171 -21.17 -7.29 -3.02
CA VAL A 171 -22.38 -7.57 -3.79
C VAL A 171 -22.43 -9.04 -4.20
N PRO A 172 -23.63 -9.65 -4.31
CA PRO A 172 -23.74 -11.01 -4.84
C PRO A 172 -23.33 -11.06 -6.31
N ARG A 173 -22.76 -12.17 -6.76
CA ARG A 173 -22.35 -12.35 -8.17
C ARG A 173 -23.49 -12.13 -9.15
N GLN A 174 -24.72 -12.48 -8.79
CA GLN A 174 -25.91 -12.26 -9.62
C GLN A 174 -26.50 -10.84 -9.56
N ILE A 175 -25.86 -9.88 -8.88
CA ILE A 175 -26.42 -8.53 -8.68
C ILE A 175 -26.84 -7.86 -10.00
N SER A 176 -26.06 -8.01 -11.07
CA SER A 176 -26.38 -7.41 -12.37
C SER A 176 -27.64 -8.01 -12.99
N ALA A 177 -27.87 -9.32 -12.82
CA ALA A 177 -29.03 -9.99 -13.39
C ALA A 177 -30.35 -9.42 -12.84
N PHE A 178 -30.38 -9.02 -11.56
CA PHE A 178 -31.56 -8.40 -10.95
C PHE A 178 -31.98 -7.07 -11.60
N PHE A 179 -31.05 -6.36 -12.26
CA PHE A 179 -31.28 -5.02 -12.80
C PHE A 179 -31.28 -4.96 -14.33
N THR A 180 -30.86 -6.03 -15.00
CA THR A 180 -30.85 -6.13 -16.46
C THR A 180 -31.85 -7.14 -16.99
N ASP A 181 -32.72 -7.68 -16.14
CA ASP A 181 -33.77 -8.60 -16.58
C ASP A 181 -34.77 -7.91 -17.52
N SER A 182 -35.36 -8.71 -18.41
CA SER A 182 -36.39 -8.27 -19.34
C SER A 182 -37.74 -7.95 -18.69
N ASP A 183 -38.04 -8.48 -17.49
CA ASP A 183 -39.24 -8.16 -16.72
C ASP A 183 -39.03 -6.88 -15.88
N PRO A 184 -39.60 -5.72 -16.29
CA PRO A 184 -39.41 -4.47 -15.55
C PRO A 184 -40.07 -4.49 -14.17
N ALA A 185 -41.08 -5.34 -13.95
CA ALA A 185 -41.73 -5.46 -12.65
C ALA A 185 -40.84 -6.22 -11.66
N ALA A 186 -40.16 -7.29 -12.10
CA ALA A 186 -39.16 -7.99 -11.30
C ALA A 186 -37.98 -7.07 -10.94
N VAL A 187 -37.44 -6.35 -11.93
CA VAL A 187 -36.39 -5.35 -11.71
C VAL A 187 -36.83 -4.29 -10.70
N LYS A 188 -38.06 -3.78 -10.81
CA LYS A 188 -38.59 -2.80 -9.86
C LYS A 188 -38.67 -3.36 -8.44
N ARG A 189 -39.18 -4.59 -8.25
CA ARG A 189 -39.25 -5.20 -6.91
C ARG A 189 -37.87 -5.40 -6.30
N ALA A 190 -36.91 -5.87 -7.08
CA ALA A 190 -35.52 -5.98 -6.62
C ALA A 190 -34.93 -4.62 -6.26
N TRP A 191 -35.20 -3.57 -7.04
CA TRP A 191 -34.76 -2.22 -6.74
C TRP A 191 -35.39 -1.67 -5.44
N ASP A 192 -36.71 -1.83 -5.28
CA ASP A 192 -37.43 -1.41 -4.08
C ASP A 192 -36.90 -2.12 -2.82
N ALA A 193 -36.52 -3.40 -2.94
CA ALA A 193 -35.92 -4.18 -1.85
C ALA A 193 -34.47 -3.79 -1.57
N LEU A 194 -33.68 -3.46 -2.60
CA LEU A 194 -32.28 -3.07 -2.47
C LEU A 194 -32.11 -1.71 -1.75
N MET A 195 -32.90 -0.70 -2.13
CA MET A 195 -32.71 0.67 -1.66
C MET A 195 -32.64 0.87 -0.13
N PRO A 196 -33.44 0.19 0.70
CA PRO A 196 -33.31 0.31 2.16
C PRO A 196 -32.15 -0.51 2.75
N MET A 197 -31.49 -1.38 1.98
CA MET A 197 -30.41 -2.23 2.48
C MET A 197 -29.09 -1.46 2.63
N ARG A 198 -28.34 -1.81 3.65
CA ARG A 198 -26.90 -1.49 3.77
C ARG A 198 -26.11 -2.71 3.32
N LYS A 199 -25.87 -3.64 4.24
CA LYS A 199 -25.45 -5.01 3.90
C LYS A 199 -26.57 -5.70 3.14
N LEU A 200 -26.23 -6.39 2.06
CA LEU A 200 -27.21 -7.07 1.23
C LEU A 200 -27.64 -8.41 1.85
N ASP A 201 -28.95 -8.63 1.87
CA ASP A 201 -29.55 -9.93 2.12
C ASP A 201 -29.89 -10.56 0.77
N LEU A 202 -29.12 -11.57 0.38
CA LEU A 202 -29.25 -12.23 -0.91
C LEU A 202 -30.60 -12.94 -1.05
N ALA A 203 -31.09 -13.56 0.02
CA ALA A 203 -32.33 -14.30 0.00
C ALA A 203 -33.54 -13.35 -0.13
N ALA A 204 -33.54 -12.25 0.63
CA ALA A 204 -34.57 -11.23 0.54
C ALA A 204 -34.59 -10.54 -0.83
N LEU A 205 -33.41 -10.24 -1.39
CA LEU A 205 -33.31 -9.65 -2.72
C LEU A 205 -33.84 -10.60 -3.81
N GLN A 206 -33.49 -11.89 -3.73
CA GLN A 206 -34.00 -12.91 -4.65
C GLN A 206 -35.52 -13.10 -4.49
N ALA A 207 -36.04 -13.14 -3.26
CA ALA A 207 -37.48 -13.26 -3.01
C ALA A 207 -38.26 -12.08 -3.59
N ALA A 208 -37.76 -10.85 -3.40
CA ALA A 208 -38.36 -9.66 -3.99
C ALA A 208 -38.37 -9.73 -5.52
N PHE A 209 -37.24 -10.10 -6.14
CA PHE A 209 -37.15 -10.29 -7.59
C PHE A 209 -38.17 -11.32 -8.09
N ASP A 210 -38.28 -12.47 -7.41
CA ASP A 210 -39.21 -13.55 -7.76
C ASP A 210 -40.69 -13.24 -7.42
N GLY A 211 -40.95 -12.18 -6.65
CA GLY A 211 -42.30 -11.81 -6.20
C GLY A 211 -42.87 -12.71 -5.10
N ARG A 212 -42.01 -13.19 -4.20
CA ARG A 212 -42.35 -14.11 -3.10
C ARG A 212 -42.28 -13.47 -1.73
#